data_AF-N1ZFK7-F1
#
_entry.id   AF-N1ZFK7-F1
#
_cell.length_a   1.000
_cell.length_b   1.000
_cell.length_c   1.000
_cell.angle_alpha   90.00
_cell.angle_beta   90.00
_cell.angle_gamma   90.00
#
_symmetry.space_group_name_H-M   'P 1'
#
loop_
_entity.id
_entity.type
_entity.pdbx_description
1 polymer ?
#
loop_
_entity_poly.entity_id
_entity_poly.type
_entity_poly.pdbx_seq_one_letter_code
_entity_poly.pdbx_strand_id
1 'polypeptide(L)'
;MYYYNKMKKQKQITEFIKIQYTILFIIIVVIQQYSMLYCIIAISVLFYTLLYQNTTFVTKQHNIKFLCYNLKEVLKDLPRHHFFQYCNKYSISNEIIQQSYQTVNNGYIYIVLSDTGTPASELISLFTKKNYNHASIAFDAQLKTLMSYNNGQNISPPGLNAETVQHLRKKEGACIIVYQMRATPEQKKCMISKIEKINVEGSSYNTIGLLLKHSFLPNIMFCSQFVYYLLCEAGIAYFDKKMECVTPMDFIELDYKRKLEFLYEKIL
;
A
#
# COMPACT_ATOMS: atom_id res chain seq x y z
N MET A 1 -21.46 -24.83 55.92
CA MET A 1 -20.71 -23.56 55.81
C MET A 1 -19.60 -23.60 54.74
N TYR A 2 -18.79 -24.66 54.66
CA TYR A 2 -17.70 -24.83 53.67
C TYR A 2 -18.17 -24.75 52.19
N TYR A 3 -19.23 -25.47 51.83
CA TYR A 3 -19.78 -25.47 50.47
C TYR A 3 -20.31 -24.10 50.02
N TYR A 4 -20.96 -23.36 50.92
CA TYR A 4 -21.47 -22.01 50.65
C TYR A 4 -20.31 -21.03 50.39
N ASN A 5 -19.24 -21.11 51.18
CA ASN A 5 -18.05 -20.29 50.97
C ASN A 5 -17.30 -20.64 49.68
N LYS A 6 -17.25 -21.92 49.29
CA LYS A 6 -16.66 -22.37 48.02
C LYS A 6 -17.45 -21.83 46.83
N MET A 7 -18.78 -21.94 46.85
CA MET A 7 -19.67 -21.40 45.81
C MET A 7 -19.59 -19.88 45.70
N LYS A 8 -19.51 -19.17 46.83
CA LYS A 8 -19.36 -17.70 46.87
C LYS A 8 -18.01 -17.26 46.29
N LYS A 9 -16.92 -17.95 46.63
CA LYS A 9 -15.58 -17.71 46.09
C LYS A 9 -15.49 -18.01 44.60
N GLN A 10 -16.11 -19.10 44.14
CA GLN A 10 -16.18 -19.44 42.72
C GLN A 10 -16.97 -18.39 41.93
N LYS A 11 -18.10 -17.92 42.45
CA LYS A 11 -18.87 -16.83 41.84
C LYS A 11 -18.08 -15.52 41.77
N GLN A 12 -17.33 -15.16 42.81
CA GLN A 12 -16.45 -13.99 42.80
C GLN A 12 -15.33 -14.10 41.76
N ILE A 13 -14.72 -15.29 41.60
CA ILE A 13 -13.70 -15.53 40.58
C ILE A 13 -14.30 -15.43 39.17
N THR A 14 -15.49 -15.99 38.94
CA THR A 14 -16.17 -15.90 37.65
C THR A 14 -16.54 -14.45 37.30
N GLU A 15 -17.03 -13.67 38.27
CA GLU A 15 -17.32 -12.24 38.06
C GLU A 15 -16.05 -11.42 37.80
N PHE A 16 -14.95 -11.71 38.51
CA PHE A 16 -13.65 -11.08 38.26
C PHE A 16 -13.14 -11.36 36.84
N ILE A 17 -13.24 -12.61 36.38
CA ILE A 17 -12.86 -13.00 35.00
C ILE A 17 -13.75 -12.29 33.98
N LYS A 18 -15.08 -12.24 34.19
CA LYS A 18 -16.00 -11.52 33.29
C LYS A 18 -15.63 -10.03 33.19
N ILE A 19 -15.35 -9.37 34.32
CA ILE A 19 -14.95 -7.96 34.33
C ILE A 19 -13.67 -7.74 33.51
N GLN A 20 -12.68 -8.64 33.61
CA GLN A 20 -11.46 -8.52 32.80
C GLN A 20 -11.73 -8.67 31.29
N TYR A 21 -12.56 -9.64 30.87
CA TYR A 21 -12.93 -9.78 29.47
C TYR A 21 -13.77 -8.60 28.96
N THR A 22 -14.66 -8.05 29.79
CA THR A 22 -15.45 -6.85 29.44
C THR A 22 -14.56 -5.62 29.28
N ILE A 23 -13.56 -5.43 30.17
CA ILE A 23 -12.59 -4.34 30.04
C ILE A 23 -11.74 -4.51 28.77
N LEU A 24 -11.26 -5.72 28.49
CA LEU A 24 -10.49 -6.00 27.27
C LEU A 24 -11.33 -5.76 26.00
N PHE A 25 -12.59 -6.18 26.01
CA PHE A 25 -13.54 -5.93 24.92
C PHE A 25 -13.79 -4.43 24.73
N ILE A 26 -14.00 -3.67 25.81
CA ILE A 26 -14.16 -2.21 25.76
C ILE A 26 -12.89 -1.55 25.21
N ILE A 27 -11.70 -1.97 25.64
CA ILE A 27 -10.43 -1.44 25.11
C ILE A 27 -10.31 -1.72 23.61
N ILE A 28 -10.63 -2.93 23.15
CA ILE A 28 -10.62 -3.29 21.72
C ILE A 28 -11.62 -2.43 20.93
N VAL A 29 -12.85 -2.28 21.43
CA VAL A 29 -13.90 -1.46 20.81
C VAL A 29 -13.50 0.02 20.78
N VAL A 30 -12.88 0.54 21.85
CA VAL A 30 -12.40 1.92 21.93
C VAL A 30 -11.21 2.15 21.00
N ILE A 31 -10.25 1.21 20.90
CA ILE A 31 -9.15 1.27 19.92
C ILE A 31 -9.71 1.28 18.49
N GLN A 32 -10.74 0.47 18.22
CA GLN A 32 -11.44 0.44 16.94
C GLN A 32 -12.27 1.72 16.68
N GLN A 33 -12.76 2.39 17.71
CA GLN A 33 -13.37 3.72 17.61
C GLN A 33 -12.33 4.81 17.36
N TYR A 34 -11.12 4.72 17.94
CA TYR A 34 -10.05 5.68 17.67
C TYR A 34 -9.59 5.63 16.22
N SER A 35 -9.45 4.44 15.61
CA SER A 35 -9.15 4.34 14.18
C SER A 35 -10.25 4.96 13.31
N MET A 36 -11.53 4.75 13.66
CA MET A 36 -12.66 5.43 13.01
C MET A 36 -12.64 6.95 13.24
N LEU A 37 -12.26 7.42 14.43
CA LEU A 37 -12.13 8.83 14.75
C LEU A 37 -11.01 9.50 13.95
N TYR A 38 -9.85 8.85 13.79
CA TYR A 38 -8.79 9.34 12.91
C TYR A 38 -9.24 9.39 11.45
N CYS A 39 -9.99 8.39 10.98
CA CYS A 39 -10.61 8.44 9.64
C CYS A 39 -11.58 9.62 9.51
N ILE A 40 -12.44 9.88 10.51
CA ILE A 40 -13.37 11.02 10.51
C ILE A 40 -12.61 12.35 10.52
N ILE A 41 -11.60 12.49 11.38
CA ILE A 41 -10.77 13.70 11.46
C ILE A 41 -10.07 13.92 10.11
N ALA A 42 -9.45 12.90 9.54
CA ALA A 42 -8.72 13.07 8.29
C ALA A 42 -9.66 13.30 7.09
N ILE A 43 -10.85 12.68 7.05
CA ILE A 43 -11.92 13.04 6.10
C ILE A 43 -12.32 14.50 6.29
N SER A 44 -12.51 14.98 7.53
CA SER A 44 -12.87 16.37 7.79
C SER A 44 -11.79 17.35 7.33
N VAL A 45 -10.50 17.00 7.50
CA VAL A 45 -9.36 17.78 7.01
C VAL A 45 -9.31 17.77 5.47
N LEU A 46 -9.60 16.65 4.81
CA LEU A 46 -9.70 16.55 3.35
C LEU A 46 -10.83 17.43 2.79
N PHE A 47 -12.00 17.40 3.43
CA PHE A 47 -13.11 18.28 3.07
C PHE A 47 -12.75 19.76 3.27
N TYR A 48 -12.12 20.11 4.40
CA TYR A 48 -11.66 21.47 4.67
C TYR A 48 -10.66 21.98 3.61
N THR A 49 -9.68 21.15 3.25
CA THR A 49 -8.68 21.52 2.23
C THR A 49 -9.30 21.71 0.86
N LEU A 50 -10.26 20.87 0.44
CA LEU A 50 -10.99 21.07 -0.82
C LEU A 50 -11.84 22.34 -0.82
N LEU A 51 -12.46 22.68 0.30
CA LEU A 51 -13.24 23.91 0.44
C LEU A 51 -12.36 25.17 0.43
N TYR A 52 -11.14 25.08 0.98
CA TYR A 52 -10.19 26.20 1.06
C TYR A 52 -9.36 26.39 -0.22
N GLN A 53 -9.33 25.44 -1.14
CA GLN A 53 -8.67 25.61 -2.44
C GLN A 53 -9.26 26.81 -3.22
N ASN A 54 -8.40 27.61 -3.84
CA ASN A 54 -8.80 28.80 -4.61
C ASN A 54 -9.21 28.40 -6.04
N THR A 55 -10.29 27.62 -6.16
CA THR A 55 -10.84 27.07 -7.42
C THR A 55 -12.30 27.48 -7.60
N THR A 56 -12.81 27.38 -8.83
CA THR A 56 -14.21 27.76 -9.13
C THR A 56 -15.20 26.91 -8.33
N PHE A 57 -16.39 27.46 -8.04
CA PHE A 57 -17.44 26.75 -7.32
C PHE A 57 -17.84 25.42 -8.01
N VAL A 58 -17.90 25.42 -9.34
CA VAL A 58 -18.17 24.22 -10.15
C VAL A 58 -17.09 23.16 -9.94
N THR A 59 -15.81 23.55 -9.93
CA THR A 59 -14.68 22.66 -9.64
C THR A 59 -14.75 22.10 -8.21
N LYS A 60 -15.09 22.92 -7.20
CA LYS A 60 -15.26 22.45 -5.82
C LYS A 60 -16.38 21.43 -5.70
N GLN A 61 -17.53 21.68 -6.34
CA GLN A 61 -18.66 20.76 -6.32
C GLN A 61 -18.35 19.41 -6.98
N HIS A 62 -17.60 19.44 -8.09
CA HIS A 62 -17.11 18.23 -8.75
C HIS A 62 -16.15 17.44 -7.84
N ASN A 63 -15.13 18.10 -7.30
CA ASN A 63 -14.13 17.46 -6.42
C ASN A 63 -14.75 16.87 -5.15
N ILE A 64 -15.77 17.51 -4.58
CA ILE A 64 -16.51 16.98 -3.41
C ILE A 64 -17.28 15.71 -3.80
N LYS A 65 -17.99 15.70 -4.94
CA LYS A 65 -18.69 14.49 -5.41
C LYS A 65 -17.72 13.35 -5.68
N PHE A 66 -16.58 13.67 -6.30
CA PHE A 66 -15.52 12.72 -6.58
C PHE A 66 -14.87 12.15 -5.31
N LEU A 67 -14.57 13.00 -4.32
CA LEU A 67 -14.11 12.60 -2.99
C LEU A 67 -15.11 11.64 -2.32
N CYS A 68 -16.41 11.97 -2.31
CA CYS A 68 -17.44 11.13 -1.73
C CYS A 68 -17.55 9.75 -2.41
N TYR A 69 -17.49 9.71 -3.74
CA TYR A 69 -17.53 8.46 -4.49
C TYR A 69 -16.34 7.56 -4.14
N ASN A 70 -15.12 8.11 -4.19
CA ASN A 70 -13.93 7.32 -3.95
C ASN A 70 -13.76 6.93 -2.47
N LEU A 71 -14.16 7.78 -1.52
CA LEU A 71 -14.22 7.41 -0.11
C LEU A 71 -15.21 6.26 0.13
N LYS A 72 -16.36 6.25 -0.57
CA LYS A 72 -17.33 5.16 -0.46
C LYS A 72 -16.73 3.84 -0.92
N GLU A 73 -16.00 3.82 -2.04
CA GLU A 73 -15.34 2.59 -2.51
C GLU A 73 -14.22 2.15 -1.57
N VAL A 74 -13.37 3.06 -1.07
CA VAL A 74 -12.34 2.73 -0.07
C VAL A 74 -12.94 2.19 1.23
N LEU A 75 -14.07 2.76 1.68
CA LEU A 75 -14.77 2.27 2.87
C LEU A 75 -15.41 0.90 2.67
N LYS A 76 -15.86 0.56 1.46
CA LYS A 76 -16.36 -0.78 1.13
C LYS A 76 -15.25 -1.84 1.19
N ASP A 77 -14.03 -1.47 0.80
CA ASP A 77 -12.88 -2.37 0.83
C ASP A 77 -12.24 -2.46 2.23
N LEU A 78 -12.56 -1.53 3.15
CA LEU A 78 -12.03 -1.48 4.51
C LEU A 78 -12.10 -2.80 5.30
N PRO A 79 -13.17 -3.60 5.23
CA PRO A 79 -13.24 -4.90 5.93
C PRO A 79 -12.19 -5.91 5.47
N ARG A 80 -11.61 -5.73 4.27
CA ARG A 80 -10.53 -6.57 3.73
C ARG A 80 -9.15 -6.16 4.25
N HIS A 81 -9.04 -5.02 4.92
CA HIS A 81 -7.79 -4.49 5.46
C HIS A 81 -7.68 -4.82 6.95
N HIS A 82 -6.64 -5.61 7.28
CA HIS A 82 -6.32 -5.95 8.66
C HIS A 82 -5.16 -5.08 9.17
N PHE A 83 -5.37 -4.37 10.28
CA PHE A 83 -4.40 -3.42 10.84
C PHE A 83 -3.29 -4.06 11.67
N PHE A 84 -3.63 -5.18 12.33
CA PHE A 84 -2.77 -5.84 13.31
C PHE A 84 -2.33 -7.24 12.84
N GLN A 85 -2.70 -7.62 11.62
CA GLN A 85 -2.38 -8.92 11.05
C GLN A 85 -2.10 -8.78 9.56
N TYR A 86 -1.16 -9.58 9.06
CA TYR A 86 -0.96 -9.72 7.62
C TYR A 86 -2.10 -10.50 7.01
N CYS A 87 -2.71 -9.93 5.98
CA CYS A 87 -3.80 -10.56 5.23
C CYS A 87 -3.32 -11.18 3.92
N ASN A 88 -2.08 -10.91 3.52
CA ASN A 88 -1.49 -11.42 2.29
C ASN A 88 -0.22 -12.21 2.59
N LYS A 89 -0.19 -13.48 2.17
CA LYS A 89 0.95 -14.40 2.26
C LYS A 89 0.96 -15.30 1.02
N TYR A 90 2.16 -15.66 0.56
CA TYR A 90 2.36 -16.58 -0.56
C TYR A 90 1.62 -16.16 -1.84
N SER A 91 1.46 -14.86 -2.07
CA SER A 91 0.82 -14.30 -3.27
C SER A 91 1.74 -14.26 -4.48
N ILE A 92 3.05 -14.20 -4.27
CA ILE A 92 4.03 -14.32 -5.35
C ILE A 92 4.34 -15.80 -5.53
N SER A 93 4.06 -16.31 -6.73
CA SER A 93 4.28 -17.71 -7.06
C SER A 93 5.77 -18.01 -7.21
N ASN A 94 6.16 -19.27 -6.98
CA ASN A 94 7.54 -19.71 -7.14
C ASN A 94 8.03 -19.51 -8.57
N GLU A 95 7.16 -19.62 -9.57
CA GLU A 95 7.51 -19.40 -10.97
C GLU A 95 7.98 -17.97 -11.21
N ILE A 96 7.30 -16.97 -10.64
CA ILE A 96 7.67 -15.55 -10.77
C ILE A 96 8.99 -15.27 -10.06
N ILE A 97 9.21 -15.87 -8.87
CA ILE A 97 10.48 -15.76 -8.14
C ILE A 97 11.62 -16.37 -8.96
N GLN A 98 11.45 -17.57 -9.50
CA GLN A 98 12.46 -18.24 -10.32
C GLN A 98 12.76 -17.47 -11.61
N GLN A 99 11.74 -16.96 -12.29
CA GLN A 99 11.91 -16.06 -13.44
C GLN A 99 12.69 -14.80 -13.07
N SER A 100 12.44 -14.22 -11.89
CA SER A 100 13.20 -13.08 -11.39
C SER A 100 14.68 -13.44 -11.19
N TYR A 101 14.98 -14.60 -10.61
CA TYR A 101 16.36 -15.05 -10.43
C TYR A 101 17.08 -15.35 -11.75
N GLN A 102 16.40 -15.84 -12.78
CA GLN A 102 17.00 -16.05 -14.11
C GLN A 102 17.48 -14.74 -14.75
N THR A 103 16.94 -13.61 -14.33
CA THR A 103 17.26 -12.30 -14.87
C THR A 103 18.41 -11.60 -14.16
N VAL A 104 18.98 -12.15 -13.07
CA VAL A 104 19.96 -11.43 -12.21
C VAL A 104 21.21 -10.98 -12.97
N ASN A 105 21.59 -11.68 -14.03
CA ASN A 105 22.75 -11.32 -14.85
C ASN A 105 22.42 -10.24 -15.89
N ASN A 106 21.13 -9.93 -16.12
CA ASN A 106 20.77 -8.75 -16.89
C ASN A 106 20.99 -7.51 -15.98
N GLY A 107 21.63 -6.47 -16.53
CA GLY A 107 22.15 -5.37 -15.73
C GLY A 107 21.10 -4.33 -15.29
N TYR A 108 19.81 -4.68 -15.33
CA TYR A 108 18.73 -3.71 -15.13
C TYR A 108 17.59 -4.26 -14.25
N ILE A 109 16.94 -3.31 -13.57
CA ILE A 109 15.58 -3.44 -13.06
C ILE A 109 14.70 -2.42 -13.77
N TYR A 110 13.39 -2.63 -13.71
CA TYR A 110 12.42 -1.80 -14.40
C TYR A 110 11.44 -1.22 -13.39
N ILE A 111 11.32 0.10 -13.36
CA ILE A 111 10.34 0.81 -12.54
C ILE A 111 9.22 1.24 -13.48
N VAL A 112 8.01 0.81 -13.16
CA VAL A 112 6.81 1.07 -13.95
C VAL A 112 5.90 1.99 -13.16
N LEU A 113 5.61 3.17 -13.72
CA LEU A 113 4.62 4.07 -13.18
C LEU A 113 3.35 3.97 -14.00
N SER A 114 2.19 3.95 -13.35
CA SER A 114 0.90 3.77 -14.03
C SER A 114 -0.18 4.69 -13.49
N ASP A 115 -1.09 5.12 -14.36
CA ASP A 115 -2.35 5.74 -13.96
C ASP A 115 -3.43 4.67 -13.86
N THR A 116 -3.49 4.01 -12.70
CA THR A 116 -4.40 2.88 -12.51
C THR A 116 -5.84 3.31 -12.24
N GLY A 117 -6.15 4.58 -12.04
CA GLY A 117 -7.51 5.04 -11.74
C GLY A 117 -8.23 4.31 -10.60
N THR A 118 -7.51 3.74 -9.62
CA THR A 118 -8.17 3.11 -8.46
C THR A 118 -8.77 4.18 -7.55
N PRO A 119 -9.88 3.92 -6.84
CA PRO A 119 -10.47 4.90 -5.93
C PRO A 119 -9.48 5.48 -4.90
N ALA A 120 -8.62 4.64 -4.34
CA ALA A 120 -7.56 5.08 -3.43
C ALA A 120 -6.52 5.98 -4.14
N SER A 121 -6.12 5.64 -5.37
CA SER A 121 -5.15 6.41 -6.14
C SER A 121 -5.73 7.71 -6.72
N GLU A 122 -7.04 7.74 -6.97
CA GLU A 122 -7.80 8.93 -7.34
C GLU A 122 -8.00 9.91 -6.17
N LEU A 123 -8.18 9.40 -4.94
CA LEU A 123 -8.15 10.26 -3.76
C LEU A 123 -6.80 10.94 -3.58
N ILE A 124 -5.70 10.22 -3.85
CA ILE A 124 -4.35 10.81 -3.84
C ILE A 124 -4.22 11.87 -4.92
N SER A 125 -4.72 11.61 -6.14
CA SER A 125 -4.56 12.51 -7.29
C SER A 125 -5.26 13.86 -7.10
N LEU A 126 -6.36 13.93 -6.33
CA LEU A 126 -7.01 15.20 -5.96
C LEU A 126 -6.05 16.18 -5.27
N PHE A 127 -5.05 15.67 -4.54
CA PHE A 127 -4.08 16.49 -3.81
C PHE A 127 -2.73 16.56 -4.50
N THR A 128 -2.36 15.56 -5.30
CA THR A 128 -1.06 15.52 -5.99
C THR A 128 -1.09 16.12 -7.39
N LYS A 129 -2.26 16.26 -8.04
CA LYS A 129 -2.42 16.75 -9.43
C LYS A 129 -1.54 16.04 -10.47
N LYS A 130 -1.07 14.81 -10.18
CA LYS A 130 -0.14 14.07 -11.03
C LYS A 130 -0.80 12.85 -11.67
N ASN A 131 -0.43 12.59 -12.92
CA ASN A 131 -1.04 11.57 -13.76
C ASN A 131 -0.70 10.13 -13.32
N TYR A 132 0.48 9.90 -12.74
CA TYR A 132 0.91 8.56 -12.32
C TYR A 132 0.75 8.37 -10.81
N ASN A 133 -0.08 7.39 -10.43
CA ASN A 133 -0.56 7.21 -9.06
C ASN A 133 -0.26 5.82 -8.49
N HIS A 134 0.38 4.95 -9.27
CA HIS A 134 0.84 3.63 -8.84
C HIS A 134 2.25 3.34 -9.36
N ALA A 135 3.04 2.61 -8.56
CA ALA A 135 4.42 2.25 -8.87
C ALA A 135 4.64 0.74 -8.69
N SER A 136 5.27 0.12 -9.67
CA SER A 136 5.59 -1.31 -9.69
C SER A 136 7.06 -1.51 -10.07
N ILE A 137 7.60 -2.69 -9.76
CA ILE A 137 8.96 -3.09 -10.11
C ILE A 137 8.95 -4.41 -10.89
N ALA A 138 9.84 -4.55 -11.87
CA ALA A 138 10.10 -5.80 -12.57
C ALA A 138 11.62 -6.03 -12.71
N PHE A 139 12.00 -7.29 -12.89
CA PHE A 139 13.40 -7.71 -13.08
C PHE A 139 13.70 -8.11 -14.53
N ASP A 140 12.71 -8.06 -15.42
CA ASP A 140 12.84 -8.34 -16.85
C ASP A 140 12.19 -7.25 -17.73
N ALA A 141 12.77 -7.03 -18.91
CA ALA A 141 12.31 -6.01 -19.86
C ALA A 141 10.89 -6.27 -20.41
N GLN A 142 10.42 -7.51 -20.34
CA GLN A 142 9.11 -7.94 -20.84
C GLN A 142 8.02 -7.76 -19.78
N LEU A 143 8.37 -7.28 -18.59
CA LEU A 143 7.49 -7.07 -17.45
C LEU A 143 6.75 -8.34 -17.00
N LYS A 144 7.34 -9.52 -17.20
CA LYS A 144 6.78 -10.81 -16.76
C LYS A 144 6.88 -11.00 -15.24
N THR A 145 7.88 -10.39 -14.63
CA THR A 145 8.17 -10.41 -13.19
C THR A 145 7.64 -9.14 -12.49
N LEU A 146 6.63 -8.49 -13.07
CA LEU A 146 6.07 -7.27 -12.53
C LEU A 146 5.37 -7.55 -11.18
N MET A 147 5.74 -6.77 -10.17
CA MET A 147 5.24 -6.91 -8.81
C MET A 147 5.01 -5.54 -8.20
N SER A 148 4.04 -5.44 -7.29
CA SER A 148 3.79 -4.21 -6.53
C SER A 148 3.15 -4.50 -5.19
N TYR A 149 3.07 -3.48 -4.34
CA TYR A 149 2.06 -3.44 -3.29
C TYR A 149 0.79 -2.80 -3.84
N ASN A 150 -0.36 -3.48 -3.73
CA ASN A 150 -1.65 -2.96 -4.19
C ASN A 150 -2.82 -3.39 -3.29
N ASN A 151 -4.00 -2.80 -3.50
CA ASN A 151 -5.23 -3.12 -2.75
C ASN A 151 -5.79 -4.54 -2.99
N GLY A 152 -5.10 -5.37 -3.78
CA GLY A 152 -5.66 -6.61 -4.31
C GLY A 152 -6.71 -6.33 -5.39
N GLN A 153 -7.05 -7.38 -6.13
CA GLN A 153 -8.16 -7.43 -7.09
C GLN A 153 -8.88 -8.76 -6.95
N ASN A 154 -10.22 -8.75 -6.95
CA ASN A 154 -11.06 -9.94 -6.81
C ASN A 154 -10.68 -10.77 -5.56
N ILE A 155 -10.09 -11.96 -5.78
CA ILE A 155 -9.71 -12.95 -4.76
C ILE A 155 -8.37 -12.61 -4.09
N SER A 156 -7.52 -11.79 -4.72
CA SER A 156 -6.20 -11.48 -4.16
C SER A 156 -6.31 -10.52 -2.96
N PRO A 157 -5.63 -10.82 -1.84
CA PRO A 157 -5.62 -9.97 -0.67
C PRO A 157 -4.76 -8.70 -0.88
N PRO A 158 -5.05 -7.60 -0.16
CA PRO A 158 -4.26 -6.38 -0.24
C PRO A 158 -2.85 -6.61 0.30
N GLY A 159 -1.82 -6.14 -0.40
CA GLY A 159 -0.42 -6.32 -0.01
C GLY A 159 0.49 -6.50 -1.22
N LEU A 160 1.57 -7.26 -1.05
CA LEU A 160 2.48 -7.66 -2.12
C LEU A 160 1.73 -8.58 -3.09
N ASN A 161 1.70 -8.24 -4.38
CA ASN A 161 1.07 -9.06 -5.41
C ASN A 161 1.87 -9.01 -6.72
N ALA A 162 1.79 -10.09 -7.49
CA ALA A 162 2.21 -10.10 -8.88
C ALA A 162 1.23 -9.30 -9.74
N GLU A 163 1.73 -8.63 -10.76
CA GLU A 163 0.94 -7.83 -11.67
C GLU A 163 1.19 -8.24 -13.12
N THR A 164 0.21 -7.91 -13.96
CA THR A 164 0.38 -7.97 -15.41
C THR A 164 0.06 -6.59 -15.96
N VAL A 165 0.64 -6.26 -17.11
CA VAL A 165 0.32 -5.01 -17.82
C VAL A 165 -1.18 -4.88 -18.07
N GLN A 166 -1.88 -6.00 -18.32
CA GLN A 166 -3.33 -6.02 -18.49
C GLN A 166 -4.09 -5.64 -17.21
N HIS A 167 -3.64 -6.10 -16.04
CA HIS A 167 -4.28 -5.76 -14.76
C HIS A 167 -4.06 -4.31 -14.31
N LEU A 168 -3.12 -3.58 -14.93
CA LEU A 168 -2.94 -2.14 -14.74
C LEU A 168 -3.98 -1.31 -15.51
N ARG A 169 -4.61 -1.88 -16.55
CA ARG A 169 -5.65 -1.22 -17.35
C ARG A 169 -7.01 -1.28 -16.66
N LYS A 170 -7.22 -0.44 -15.64
CA LYS A 170 -8.50 -0.39 -14.91
C LYS A 170 -9.50 0.64 -15.44
N LYS A 171 -9.07 1.53 -16.35
CA LYS A 171 -9.92 2.50 -17.05
C LYS A 171 -9.50 2.64 -18.51
N GLU A 172 -10.40 3.13 -19.35
CA GLU A 172 -10.03 3.55 -20.70
C GLU A 172 -9.02 4.70 -20.64
N GLY A 173 -8.00 4.63 -21.51
CA GLY A 173 -6.91 5.61 -21.53
C GLY A 173 -5.89 5.45 -20.41
N ALA A 174 -5.94 4.38 -19.61
CA ALA A 174 -4.88 4.08 -18.65
C ALA A 174 -3.52 4.00 -19.36
N CYS A 175 -2.49 4.63 -18.80
CA CYS A 175 -1.16 4.66 -19.37
C CYS A 175 -0.12 4.13 -18.39
N ILE A 176 0.98 3.62 -18.95
CA ILE A 176 2.18 3.26 -18.20
C ILE A 176 3.38 4.01 -18.77
N ILE A 177 4.31 4.38 -17.89
CA ILE A 177 5.66 4.77 -18.25
C ILE A 177 6.63 3.76 -17.64
N VAL A 178 7.58 3.32 -18.46
CA VAL A 178 8.59 2.34 -18.06
C VAL A 178 9.97 2.99 -18.09
N TYR A 179 10.66 2.92 -16.95
CA TYR A 179 12.06 3.27 -16.81
C TYR A 179 12.88 2.03 -16.53
N GLN A 180 14.12 2.01 -16.99
CA GLN A 180 15.13 1.06 -16.52
C GLN A 180 16.15 1.75 -15.63
N MET A 181 16.71 0.99 -14.69
CA MET A 181 17.80 1.43 -13.81
C MET A 181 18.84 0.33 -13.72
N ARG A 182 20.12 0.72 -13.80
CA ARG A 182 21.23 -0.24 -13.68
C ARG A 182 21.24 -0.89 -12.30
N ALA A 183 21.38 -2.20 -12.27
CA ALA A 183 21.53 -2.98 -11.06
C ALA A 183 22.50 -4.15 -11.29
N THR A 184 23.38 -4.38 -10.33
CA THR A 184 24.29 -5.54 -10.31
C THR A 184 23.52 -6.82 -9.98
N PRO A 185 24.05 -8.00 -10.31
CA PRO A 185 23.45 -9.27 -9.92
C PRO A 185 23.21 -9.39 -8.41
N GLU A 186 24.12 -8.87 -7.60
CA GLU A 186 24.04 -8.88 -6.13
C GLU A 186 22.87 -8.01 -5.64
N GLN A 187 22.70 -6.83 -6.23
CA GLN A 187 21.60 -5.91 -5.92
C GLN A 187 20.25 -6.52 -6.30
N LYS A 188 20.16 -7.17 -7.46
CA LYS A 188 18.94 -7.87 -7.89
C LYS A 188 18.62 -9.03 -6.95
N LYS A 189 19.60 -9.88 -6.63
CA LYS A 189 19.43 -10.96 -5.65
C LYS A 189 18.98 -10.43 -4.28
N CYS A 190 19.54 -9.31 -3.82
CA CYS A 190 19.10 -8.67 -2.59
C CYS A 190 17.61 -8.33 -2.66
N MET A 191 17.17 -7.58 -3.68
CA MET A 191 15.76 -7.21 -3.83
C MET A 191 14.83 -8.43 -3.92
N ILE A 192 15.18 -9.44 -4.72
CA ILE A 192 14.37 -10.66 -4.89
C ILE A 192 14.27 -11.42 -3.56
N SER A 193 15.37 -11.57 -2.82
CA SER A 193 15.36 -12.24 -1.50
C SER A 193 14.50 -11.51 -0.47
N LYS A 194 14.43 -10.16 -0.53
CA LYS A 194 13.56 -9.35 0.33
C LYS A 194 12.09 -9.54 -0.03
N ILE A 195 11.77 -9.63 -1.33
CA ILE A 195 10.44 -9.95 -1.81
C ILE A 195 10.01 -11.33 -1.32
N GLU A 196 10.86 -12.36 -1.44
CA GLU A 196 10.57 -13.71 -0.93
C GLU A 196 10.32 -13.71 0.58
N LYS A 197 11.17 -13.03 1.34
CA LYS A 197 11.01 -12.90 2.79
C LYS A 197 9.67 -12.27 3.15
N ILE A 198 9.31 -11.15 2.51
CA ILE A 198 8.00 -10.50 2.68
C ILE A 198 6.85 -11.45 2.31
N ASN A 199 6.98 -12.21 1.22
CA ASN A 199 5.96 -13.14 0.75
C ASN A 199 5.67 -14.25 1.76
N VAL A 200 6.70 -14.72 2.49
CA VAL A 200 6.57 -15.75 3.55
C VAL A 200 6.07 -15.15 4.87
N GLU A 201 6.68 -14.05 5.32
CA GLU A 201 6.32 -13.39 6.60
C GLU A 201 4.89 -12.85 6.55
N GLY A 202 4.51 -12.30 5.40
CA GLY A 202 3.25 -11.68 5.11
C GLY A 202 3.35 -10.17 4.92
N SER A 203 2.34 -9.64 4.24
CA SER A 203 2.19 -8.23 3.91
C SER A 203 0.73 -7.78 4.00
N SER A 204 0.52 -6.47 4.05
CA SER A 204 -0.78 -5.84 3.88
C SER A 204 -0.61 -4.49 3.15
N TYR A 205 -1.62 -4.05 2.41
CA TYR A 205 -1.60 -2.71 1.80
C TYR A 205 -2.04 -1.63 2.80
N ASN A 206 -1.32 -0.51 2.83
CA ASN A 206 -1.59 0.58 3.76
C ASN A 206 -2.67 1.56 3.23
N THR A 207 -3.94 1.13 3.14
CA THR A 207 -5.05 1.98 2.68
C THR A 207 -5.34 3.17 3.59
N ILE A 208 -5.16 3.04 4.90
CA ILE A 208 -5.40 4.14 5.87
C ILE A 208 -4.15 4.98 6.15
N GLY A 209 -2.96 4.50 5.78
CA GLY A 209 -1.73 5.29 5.77
C GLY A 209 -1.82 6.52 4.88
N LEU A 210 -2.80 6.60 3.99
CA LEU A 210 -3.18 7.80 3.27
C LEU A 210 -3.55 8.98 4.19
N LEU A 211 -4.01 8.69 5.40
CA LEU A 211 -4.44 9.67 6.40
C LEU A 211 -3.44 9.79 7.56
N LEU A 212 -2.71 8.72 7.89
CA LEU A 212 -1.86 8.66 9.09
C LEU A 212 -0.35 8.45 8.83
N LYS A 213 0.10 8.19 7.59
CA LYS A 213 1.51 7.98 7.18
C LYS A 213 2.35 7.15 8.16
N HIS A 214 1.73 6.17 8.82
CA HIS A 214 2.36 5.34 9.83
C HIS A 214 1.77 3.93 9.78
N SER A 215 2.61 2.93 10.04
CA SER A 215 2.21 1.54 10.23
C SER A 215 2.75 1.04 11.56
N PHE A 216 1.94 0.23 12.25
CA PHE A 216 2.31 -0.42 13.50
C PHE A 216 3.03 -1.77 13.31
N LEU A 217 3.04 -2.31 12.08
CA LEU A 217 3.72 -3.55 11.72
C LEU A 217 4.68 -3.34 10.54
N PRO A 218 5.78 -4.11 10.44
CA PRO A 218 6.60 -4.15 9.23
C PRO A 218 5.79 -4.67 8.04
N ASN A 219 6.29 -4.59 6.80
CA ASN A 219 5.62 -5.13 5.61
C ASN A 219 4.19 -4.62 5.33
N ILE A 220 3.81 -3.48 5.92
CA ILE A 220 2.58 -2.74 5.58
C ILE A 220 3.00 -1.46 4.88
N MET A 221 2.88 -1.46 3.56
CA MET A 221 3.40 -0.41 2.70
C MET A 221 2.37 -0.04 1.64
N PHE A 222 2.56 1.13 1.02
CA PHE A 222 1.93 1.46 -0.27
C PHE A 222 2.93 1.20 -1.41
N CYS A 223 2.44 1.27 -2.66
CA CYS A 223 3.19 0.88 -3.85
C CYS A 223 4.56 1.56 -3.99
N SER A 224 4.62 2.89 -3.89
CA SER A 224 5.86 3.66 -4.01
C SER A 224 6.82 3.45 -2.83
N GLN A 225 6.32 3.25 -1.62
CA GLN A 225 7.15 2.92 -0.46
C GLN A 225 7.84 1.58 -0.66
N PHE A 226 7.13 0.57 -1.17
CA PHE A 226 7.70 -0.74 -1.43
C PHE A 226 8.83 -0.70 -2.47
N VAL A 227 8.61 -0.01 -3.60
CA VAL A 227 9.65 0.13 -4.63
C VAL A 227 10.87 0.84 -4.03
N TYR A 228 10.67 1.94 -3.31
CA TYR A 228 11.77 2.69 -2.69
C TYR A 228 12.51 1.88 -1.62
N TYR A 229 11.78 1.13 -0.79
CA TYR A 229 12.35 0.19 0.19
C TYR A 229 13.31 -0.81 -0.47
N LEU A 230 12.92 -1.42 -1.59
CA LEU A 230 13.80 -2.34 -2.33
C LEU A 230 15.07 -1.64 -2.83
N LEU A 231 14.96 -0.39 -3.31
CA LEU A 231 16.13 0.39 -3.73
C LEU A 231 17.06 0.68 -2.56
N CYS A 232 16.51 0.99 -1.38
CA CYS A 232 17.28 1.20 -0.15
C CYS A 232 17.99 -0.08 0.29
N GLU A 233 17.29 -1.21 0.32
CA GLU A 233 17.86 -2.52 0.70
C GLU A 233 18.98 -2.96 -0.27
N ALA A 234 18.88 -2.60 -1.54
CA ALA A 234 19.93 -2.85 -2.53
C ALA A 234 21.04 -1.77 -2.56
N GLY A 235 20.95 -0.71 -1.74
CA GLY A 235 21.94 0.37 -1.72
C GLY A 235 22.00 1.18 -3.03
N ILE A 236 20.90 1.23 -3.79
CA ILE A 236 20.78 1.94 -5.08
C ILE A 236 19.74 3.05 -5.07
N ALA A 237 19.13 3.35 -3.92
CA ALA A 237 18.30 4.53 -3.74
C ALA A 237 19.12 5.79 -4.08
N TYR A 238 18.52 6.69 -4.87
CA TYR A 238 19.22 7.84 -5.45
C TYR A 238 18.67 9.20 -5.02
N PHE A 239 17.64 9.18 -4.17
CA PHE A 239 17.13 10.33 -3.45
C PHE A 239 16.89 9.94 -1.99
N ASP A 240 16.87 10.93 -1.10
CA ASP A 240 16.57 10.76 0.32
C ASP A 240 15.21 11.37 0.64
N LYS A 241 14.29 10.51 1.09
CA LYS A 241 12.96 10.91 1.53
C LYS A 241 12.46 9.87 2.52
N LYS A 242 11.75 10.33 3.55
CA LYS A 242 11.05 9.43 4.48
C LYS A 242 10.16 8.47 3.70
N MET A 243 10.32 7.16 3.89
CA MET A 243 9.70 6.09 3.09
C MET A 243 8.17 6.25 2.98
N GLU A 244 7.51 6.61 4.09
CA GLU A 244 6.05 6.81 4.19
C GLU A 244 5.55 8.08 3.48
N CYS A 245 6.46 8.92 2.99
CA CYS A 245 6.18 10.13 2.23
C CYS A 245 6.55 10.00 0.74
N VAL A 246 7.10 8.88 0.31
CA VAL A 246 7.49 8.65 -1.09
C VAL A 246 6.24 8.46 -1.94
N THR A 247 6.14 9.19 -3.04
CA THR A 247 5.06 9.13 -4.02
C THR A 247 5.60 8.52 -5.32
N PRO A 248 4.75 7.93 -6.18
CA PRO A 248 5.19 7.37 -7.47
C PRO A 248 5.98 8.35 -8.33
N MET A 249 5.62 9.64 -8.29
CA MET A 249 6.29 10.65 -9.10
C MET A 249 7.64 11.11 -8.55
N ASP A 250 7.95 10.85 -7.28
CA ASP A 250 9.26 11.18 -6.71
C ASP A 250 10.39 10.41 -7.41
N PHE A 251 10.12 9.21 -7.92
CA PHE A 251 11.10 8.45 -8.71
C PHE A 251 11.57 9.22 -9.96
N ILE A 252 10.73 10.08 -10.54
CA ILE A 252 11.09 10.92 -11.68
C ILE A 252 11.61 12.28 -11.19
N GLU A 253 10.85 12.94 -10.32
CA GLU A 253 11.10 14.34 -9.95
C GLU A 253 12.35 14.54 -9.10
N LEU A 254 12.75 13.50 -8.35
CA LEU A 254 13.94 13.53 -7.51
C LEU A 254 15.14 12.82 -8.16
N ASP A 255 15.05 12.41 -9.44
CA ASP A 255 16.15 11.81 -10.18
C ASP A 255 17.16 12.85 -10.72
N TYR A 256 17.68 13.70 -9.84
CA TYR A 256 18.65 14.74 -10.20
C TYR A 256 19.95 14.19 -10.79
N LYS A 257 20.28 12.92 -10.47
CA LYS A 257 21.49 12.22 -10.91
C LYS A 257 21.25 11.36 -12.15
N ARG A 258 20.06 11.40 -12.75
CA ARG A 258 19.68 10.70 -13.99
C ARG A 258 20.00 9.20 -13.93
N LYS A 259 19.62 8.56 -12.83
CA LYS A 259 19.76 7.13 -12.60
C LYS A 259 18.75 6.32 -13.40
N LEU A 260 17.60 6.90 -13.72
CA LEU A 260 16.57 6.28 -14.54
C LEU A 260 16.78 6.62 -16.02
N GLU A 261 16.73 5.59 -16.86
CA GLU A 261 16.67 5.72 -18.31
C GLU A 261 15.24 5.44 -18.77
N PHE A 262 14.61 6.41 -19.42
CA PHE A 262 13.27 6.23 -20.00
C PHE A 262 13.31 5.22 -21.14
N LEU A 263 12.36 4.29 -21.17
CA LEU A 263 12.23 3.32 -22.26
C LEU A 263 11.05 3.67 -23.17
N TYR A 264 9.84 3.67 -22.62
CA TYR A 264 8.63 3.95 -23.38
C TYR A 264 7.46 4.37 -22.48
N GLU A 265 6.50 5.03 -23.11
CA GLU A 265 5.17 5.29 -22.57
C GLU A 265 4.15 4.58 -23.47
N LYS A 266 3.14 3.95 -22.87
CA LYS A 266 2.12 3.20 -23.61
C LYS A 266 0.74 3.38 -22.97
N ILE A 267 -0.24 3.71 -23.80
CA ILE A 267 -1.66 3.61 -23.46
C ILE A 267 -2.06 2.12 -23.53
N LEU A 268 -2.70 1.64 -22.47
CA LEU A 268 -3.06 0.24 -22.27
C LEU A 268 -4.39 -0.14 -22.90
#